data_AF-A0A7Y5H0B5-F1
#
_entry.id   AF-A0A7Y5H0B5-F1
#
_cell.length_a   1.000
_cell.length_b   1.000
_cell.length_c   1.000
_cell.angle_alpha   90.00
_cell.angle_beta   90.00
_cell.angle_gamma   90.00
#
_symmetry.space_group_name_H-M   'P 1'
#
loop_
_entity.id
_entity.type
_entity.pdbx_description
1 polymer ?
#
loop_
_entity_poly.entity_id
_entity_poly.type
_entity_poly.pdbx_seq_one_letter_code
_entity_poly.pdbx_strand_id
1 'polypeptide(L)'
;MKRNRLFVARSSARFVVFFVVITLVGACSDSSGDSGGTADLSPDSSPTDGDSVNITDVTAEPDVPVDPRADIAVDMEAEDLIVIVDAGFPDTAIDGVDTVSDVDESDISDGLAADMLTDIAPDVVTDCGGCEEGSVCVDNVCKPIVCDPGTVICVNKLTVAKCDPFGSAYYPAPCLKGYQCVDGICKSAQANVLILFDTSSSMTSGGGGGAWPACDFPATPTTKFGHSKKAFTDVLGKNQKNPARFFLLRFPQQENFIMDPFCPSGYVQGIGNMTGDTGEHEPALGAPWFIDNHKQVVVVGAGSEEGDNLNTVLSWLDFYESAHFVADTACDNCDGICGNGGCIVHSDPELRTSSGTPLGKTMFYAGEYVRQFVSIEGKPCDETNPCSNSHYECVDGFCHDEAANCRETVLVVFTDGADSQNSAPTDYFNPINQAKRFNLGLGCQTATDCVPGAQCIGGTCLPAGVSDYAKMLVDPTVGTCDNSLTPCSIATPNSCPTVGAQCKKVLNTFTDSQGVQLLRGYNGKPIRIRVHVIDAALFGGEANAESNRDTALFGGGLYIPVNAEVAAELTKAISLVTDPKPNLGCF
;
A
#
# COMPACT_ATOMS: atom_id res chain seq x y z
N MET A 1 4.70 48.32 25.72
CA MET A 1 3.68 48.18 24.65
C MET A 1 2.62 47.20 25.15
N LYS A 2 1.38 47.65 25.35
CA LYS A 2 0.26 46.80 25.81
C LYS A 2 -0.29 46.01 24.63
N ARG A 3 -0.35 44.69 24.71
CA ARG A 3 -1.04 43.82 23.73
C ARG A 3 -2.41 43.43 24.28
N ASN A 4 -3.46 43.81 23.56
CA ASN A 4 -4.83 43.35 23.80
C ASN A 4 -4.98 41.90 23.30
N ARG A 5 -5.53 41.02 24.13
CA ARG A 5 -6.01 39.70 23.73
C ARG A 5 -7.48 39.81 23.34
N LEU A 6 -7.80 39.47 22.09
CA LEU A 6 -9.16 39.37 21.58
C LEU A 6 -9.67 37.95 21.83
N PHE A 7 -10.70 37.79 22.65
CA PHE A 7 -11.46 36.55 22.77
C PHE A 7 -12.49 36.49 21.65
N VAL A 8 -12.47 35.44 20.83
CA VAL A 8 -13.52 35.14 19.85
C VAL A 8 -14.38 34.01 20.42
N ALA A 9 -15.60 34.34 20.83
CA ALA A 9 -16.63 33.37 21.17
C ALA A 9 -17.27 32.84 19.88
N ARG A 10 -17.27 31.52 19.67
CA ARG A 10 -17.98 30.87 18.57
C ARG A 10 -19.48 30.86 18.86
N SER A 11 -20.25 31.59 18.05
CA SER A 11 -21.71 31.52 17.99
C SER A 11 -22.13 30.60 16.84
N SER A 12 -23.01 29.65 17.15
CA SER A 12 -23.60 28.68 16.23
C SER A 12 -24.66 29.33 15.34
N ALA A 13 -24.30 29.62 14.09
CA ALA A 13 -25.24 30.04 13.05
C ALA A 13 -25.57 28.87 12.12
N ARG A 14 -26.87 28.56 11.99
CA ARG A 14 -27.42 27.57 11.05
C ARG A 14 -27.37 28.14 9.63
N PHE A 15 -26.69 27.45 8.71
CA PHE A 15 -26.72 27.75 7.29
C PHE A 15 -28.00 27.19 6.65
N VAL A 16 -28.75 28.06 5.98
CA VAL A 16 -29.85 27.68 5.07
C VAL A 16 -29.26 27.68 3.66
N VAL A 17 -29.22 26.51 3.02
CA VAL A 17 -28.77 26.34 1.64
C VAL A 17 -29.95 26.57 0.70
N PHE A 18 -29.83 27.53 -0.21
CA PHE A 18 -30.74 27.69 -1.34
C PHE A 18 -30.18 26.96 -2.55
N PHE A 19 -30.96 26.04 -3.13
CA PHE A 19 -30.67 25.43 -4.43
C PHE A 19 -31.13 26.37 -5.54
N VAL A 20 -30.22 26.76 -6.42
CA VAL A 20 -30.52 27.41 -7.70
C VAL A 20 -30.30 26.36 -8.80
N VAL A 21 -31.38 25.94 -9.44
CA VAL A 21 -31.34 25.06 -10.62
C VAL A 21 -31.28 25.95 -11.86
N ILE A 22 -30.18 25.91 -12.61
CA ILE A 22 -30.05 26.54 -13.92
C ILE A 22 -30.19 25.44 -14.96
N THR A 23 -31.26 25.51 -15.76
CA THR A 23 -31.49 24.63 -16.91
C THR A 23 -30.89 25.29 -18.15
N LEU A 24 -29.82 24.73 -18.71
CA LEU A 24 -29.27 25.14 -20.01
C LEU A 24 -29.81 24.21 -21.10
N VAL A 25 -30.61 24.77 -22.00
CA VAL A 25 -31.07 24.12 -23.22
C VAL A 25 -30.07 24.44 -24.33
N GLY A 26 -29.24 23.46 -24.70
CA GLY A 26 -28.32 23.54 -25.83
C GLY A 26 -28.98 22.97 -27.09
N ALA A 27 -29.15 23.82 -28.12
CA ALA A 27 -29.63 23.42 -29.43
C ALA A 27 -28.47 22.83 -30.26
N CYS A 28 -28.66 21.62 -30.81
CA CYS A 28 -27.78 21.06 -31.83
C CYS A 28 -28.04 21.76 -33.17
N SER A 29 -26.99 22.28 -33.81
CA SER A 29 -27.03 22.69 -35.22
C SER A 29 -26.21 21.71 -36.05
N ASP A 30 -26.90 20.97 -36.91
CA ASP A 30 -26.31 20.20 -38.00
C ASP A 30 -25.65 21.12 -39.03
N SER A 31 -24.43 20.81 -39.45
CA SER A 31 -23.86 21.32 -40.70
C SER A 31 -23.23 20.19 -41.49
N SER A 32 -23.96 19.76 -42.52
CA SER A 32 -23.51 18.96 -43.64
C SER A 32 -22.94 19.86 -44.75
N GLY A 33 -21.90 19.37 -45.44
CA GLY A 33 -21.25 20.00 -46.60
C GLY A 33 -19.77 19.61 -46.63
N ASP A 34 -19.38 18.46 -47.19
CA ASP A 34 -19.33 18.05 -48.61
C ASP A 34 -18.21 18.71 -49.44
N SER A 35 -17.53 17.81 -50.18
CA SER A 35 -16.65 17.99 -51.35
C SER A 35 -15.18 18.43 -51.19
N GLY A 36 -14.28 17.51 -51.55
CA GLY A 36 -13.34 17.78 -52.64
C GLY A 36 -11.85 17.47 -52.40
N GLY A 37 -11.27 16.63 -53.27
CA GLY A 37 -9.91 16.86 -53.76
C GLY A 37 -8.90 15.72 -53.61
N THR A 38 -8.88 14.86 -54.62
CA THR A 38 -7.82 13.91 -54.99
C THR A 38 -6.44 14.56 -55.14
N ALA A 39 -5.38 13.90 -54.68
CA ALA A 39 -4.05 13.98 -55.30
C ALA A 39 -3.26 12.67 -55.07
N ASP A 40 -3.15 11.94 -56.17
CA ASP A 40 -2.40 10.73 -56.45
C ASP A 40 -0.95 11.10 -56.81
N LEU A 41 0.05 10.54 -56.13
CA LEU A 41 1.44 10.44 -56.62
C LEU A 41 2.19 9.30 -55.91
N SER A 42 2.21 8.12 -56.54
CA SER A 42 3.32 7.15 -56.44
C SER A 42 4.54 7.67 -57.22
N PRO A 43 5.75 7.17 -56.91
CA PRO A 43 6.38 6.32 -57.93
C PRO A 43 7.08 5.07 -57.38
N ASP A 44 7.06 4.06 -58.26
CA ASP A 44 7.78 2.80 -58.28
C ASP A 44 9.27 2.87 -57.90
N SER A 45 9.74 1.84 -57.20
CA SER A 45 10.82 0.97 -57.70
C SER A 45 10.97 -0.30 -56.84
N SER A 46 10.57 -1.44 -57.42
CA SER A 46 11.08 -2.80 -57.14
C SER A 46 12.46 -2.99 -57.84
N PRO A 47 13.23 -4.09 -57.70
CA PRO A 47 12.87 -5.50 -57.44
C PRO A 47 13.83 -6.20 -56.40
N THR A 48 13.79 -7.48 -56.02
CA THR A 48 13.40 -8.78 -56.61
C THR A 48 13.46 -9.85 -55.48
N ASP A 49 12.87 -11.02 -55.78
CA ASP A 49 13.06 -12.35 -55.16
C ASP A 49 12.33 -12.60 -53.82
N GLY A 50 11.51 -13.64 -53.64
CA GLY A 50 11.32 -14.88 -54.39
C GLY A 50 11.26 -16.02 -53.38
N ASP A 51 10.07 -16.49 -53.03
CA ASP A 51 9.75 -17.93 -52.87
C ASP A 51 8.31 -18.12 -52.36
N SER A 52 7.50 -18.69 -53.24
CA SER A 52 6.16 -19.20 -52.96
C SER A 52 6.22 -20.72 -52.96
N VAL A 53 5.83 -21.36 -51.85
CA VAL A 53 5.47 -22.78 -51.84
C VAL A 53 4.01 -22.91 -51.42
N ASN A 54 3.22 -23.34 -52.40
CA ASN A 54 1.85 -23.83 -52.26
C ASN A 54 1.78 -25.02 -51.29
N ILE A 55 0.82 -24.99 -50.36
CA ILE A 55 0.21 -26.21 -49.83
C ILE A 55 -1.31 -26.13 -50.07
N THR A 56 -1.77 -27.15 -50.77
CA THR A 56 -3.14 -27.45 -51.20
C THR A 56 -4.06 -27.82 -50.04
N ASP A 57 -5.23 -27.18 -50.05
CA ASP A 57 -6.59 -27.76 -50.06
C ASP A 57 -6.81 -29.14 -49.40
N VAL A 58 -7.54 -29.16 -48.28
CA VAL A 58 -8.29 -30.31 -47.77
C VAL A 58 -9.63 -29.83 -47.18
N THR A 59 -10.66 -29.88 -48.03
CA THR A 59 -12.06 -30.29 -47.80
C THR A 59 -12.73 -30.04 -46.44
N ALA A 60 -13.83 -29.29 -46.51
CA ALA A 60 -14.87 -29.09 -45.53
C ALA A 60 -15.78 -30.31 -45.28
N GLU A 61 -16.36 -30.38 -44.07
CA GLU A 61 -17.76 -30.71 -43.69
C GLU A 61 -17.83 -31.14 -42.20
N PRO A 62 -19.00 -31.15 -41.52
CA PRO A 62 -20.07 -30.16 -41.49
C PRO A 62 -20.53 -29.81 -40.05
N ASP A 63 -21.50 -28.89 -39.99
CA ASP A 63 -22.14 -28.27 -38.83
C ASP A 63 -22.62 -29.19 -37.70
N VAL A 64 -22.36 -28.78 -36.45
CA VAL A 64 -23.04 -29.26 -35.24
C VAL A 64 -23.80 -28.07 -34.62
N PRO A 65 -25.13 -28.20 -34.36
CA PRO A 65 -25.91 -27.10 -33.81
C PRO A 65 -25.63 -26.93 -32.32
N VAL A 66 -25.31 -25.69 -31.91
CA VAL A 66 -25.23 -25.28 -30.51
C VAL A 66 -26.62 -24.85 -30.06
N ASP A 67 -27.15 -25.54 -29.06
CA ASP A 67 -28.39 -25.22 -28.33
C ASP A 67 -28.10 -24.18 -27.23
N PRO A 68 -28.68 -22.98 -27.23
CA PRO A 68 -28.54 -22.03 -26.14
C PRO A 68 -29.81 -22.00 -25.30
N ARG A 69 -29.89 -22.81 -24.23
CA ARG A 69 -30.80 -22.61 -23.09
C ARG A 69 -30.54 -23.61 -21.96
N ALA A 70 -29.82 -23.15 -20.95
CA ALA A 70 -29.96 -23.67 -19.59
C ALA A 70 -29.69 -22.51 -18.62
N ASP A 71 -30.75 -21.78 -18.28
CA ASP A 71 -30.78 -20.91 -17.12
C ASP A 71 -30.66 -21.78 -15.87
N ILE A 72 -29.51 -21.74 -15.20
CA ILE A 72 -29.36 -22.26 -13.84
C ILE A 72 -29.24 -21.03 -12.93
N ALA A 73 -30.35 -20.69 -12.29
CA ALA A 73 -30.33 -19.87 -11.09
C ALA A 73 -29.67 -20.69 -9.98
N VAL A 74 -28.47 -20.27 -9.55
CA VAL A 74 -27.84 -20.77 -8.34
C VAL A 74 -28.09 -19.74 -7.25
N ASP A 75 -29.01 -20.07 -6.37
CA ASP A 75 -29.19 -19.42 -5.07
C ASP A 75 -28.13 -20.02 -4.14
N MET A 76 -27.17 -19.20 -3.70
CA MET A 76 -26.11 -19.60 -2.78
C MET A 76 -26.12 -18.66 -1.57
N GLU A 77 -26.98 -18.97 -0.61
CA GLU A 77 -26.66 -18.72 0.80
C GLU A 77 -25.90 -19.93 1.32
N ALA A 78 -24.57 -19.81 1.40
CA ALA A 78 -23.72 -20.70 2.17
C ALA A 78 -22.60 -19.86 2.78
N GLU A 79 -22.63 -19.77 4.11
CA GLU A 79 -21.56 -19.19 4.92
C GLU A 79 -20.32 -20.08 4.80
N ASP A 80 -19.33 -19.64 4.02
CA ASP A 80 -18.02 -20.28 3.96
C ASP A 80 -17.16 -19.81 5.15
N LEU A 81 -17.08 -20.68 6.15
CA LEU A 81 -16.08 -20.65 7.22
C LEU A 81 -14.67 -20.78 6.61
N ILE A 82 -13.92 -19.68 6.56
CA ILE A 82 -12.49 -19.72 6.24
C ILE A 82 -11.71 -20.06 7.50
N VAL A 83 -11.11 -21.25 7.51
CA VAL A 83 -10.07 -21.60 8.48
C VAL A 83 -8.80 -20.82 8.09
N ILE A 84 -8.50 -19.77 8.84
CA ILE A 84 -7.18 -19.14 8.81
C ILE A 84 -6.22 -20.10 9.51
N VAL A 85 -5.42 -20.83 8.72
CA VAL A 85 -4.29 -21.59 9.26
C VAL A 85 -3.17 -20.59 9.49
N ASP A 86 -3.04 -20.12 10.73
CA ASP A 86 -1.83 -19.49 11.21
C ASP A 86 -0.69 -20.54 11.09
N ALA A 87 0.31 -20.25 10.26
CA ALA A 87 1.51 -21.08 10.14
C ALA A 87 2.42 -20.82 11.36
N GLY A 88 1.90 -21.09 12.56
CA GLY A 88 2.63 -21.15 13.81
C GLY A 88 3.33 -22.50 13.96
N PHE A 89 4.61 -22.44 14.34
CA PHE A 89 5.55 -23.54 14.56
C PHE A 89 4.99 -24.73 15.38
N PRO A 90 5.52 -25.95 15.19
CA PRO A 90 5.05 -27.12 15.92
C PRO A 90 5.61 -27.13 17.33
N ASP A 91 4.76 -26.92 18.35
CA ASP A 91 5.04 -27.38 19.69
C ASP A 91 3.95 -28.34 20.18
N THR A 92 4.47 -29.49 20.63
CA THR A 92 3.88 -30.60 21.40
C THR A 92 2.40 -30.57 21.74
N ALA A 93 1.71 -31.61 21.28
CA ALA A 93 0.35 -31.98 21.65
C ALA A 93 0.12 -32.03 23.17
N ILE A 94 -0.81 -31.20 23.64
CA ILE A 94 -1.57 -31.45 24.87
C ILE A 94 -3.02 -31.63 24.44
N ASP A 95 -3.54 -32.81 24.76
CA ASP A 95 -4.86 -33.29 24.37
C ASP A 95 -5.94 -32.73 25.34
N GLY A 96 -6.99 -32.15 24.76
CA GLY A 96 -8.30 -31.95 25.39
C GLY A 96 -8.63 -30.54 25.90
N VAL A 97 -9.46 -29.80 25.16
CA VAL A 97 -10.50 -28.91 25.71
C VAL A 97 -11.66 -28.77 24.70
N ASP A 98 -12.87 -28.79 25.27
CA ASP A 98 -14.22 -28.58 24.72
C ASP A 98 -14.41 -27.38 23.79
N THR A 99 -15.28 -27.57 22.79
CA THR A 99 -15.80 -26.52 21.91
C THR A 99 -16.84 -25.64 22.62
N VAL A 100 -16.54 -24.35 22.76
CA VAL A 100 -17.51 -23.30 23.06
C VAL A 100 -17.74 -22.51 21.76
N SER A 101 -18.95 -22.60 21.22
CA SER A 101 -19.43 -21.83 20.09
C SER A 101 -19.84 -20.42 20.48
N ASP A 102 -19.65 -19.50 19.52
CA ASP A 102 -20.35 -18.22 19.33
C ASP A 102 -20.17 -17.15 20.42
N VAL A 103 -19.14 -16.31 20.22
CA VAL A 103 -19.08 -14.96 20.79
C VAL A 103 -18.98 -13.96 19.63
N ASP A 104 -19.97 -13.10 19.54
CA ASP A 104 -20.12 -12.03 18.56
C ASP A 104 -19.03 -10.94 18.78
N GLU A 105 -18.20 -10.64 17.77
CA GLU A 105 -17.04 -9.73 17.88
C GLU A 105 -17.42 -8.23 18.03
N SER A 106 -18.72 -7.89 17.97
CA SER A 106 -19.17 -6.50 18.08
C SER A 106 -19.12 -5.91 19.51
N ASP A 107 -18.90 -6.73 20.54
CA ASP A 107 -18.90 -6.29 21.95
C ASP A 107 -17.51 -6.11 22.59
N ILE A 108 -16.40 -6.40 21.88
CA ILE A 108 -15.05 -6.43 22.49
C ILE A 108 -14.22 -5.16 22.24
N SER A 109 -14.59 -4.29 21.30
CA SER A 109 -13.66 -3.26 20.78
C SER A 109 -13.55 -1.94 21.58
N ASP A 110 -14.44 -1.63 22.54
CA ASP A 110 -14.43 -0.31 23.21
C ASP A 110 -14.30 -0.33 24.75
N GLY A 111 -14.29 -1.49 25.42
CA GLY A 111 -14.48 -1.56 26.89
C GLY A 111 -13.28 -1.93 27.77
N LEU A 112 -12.28 -2.66 27.25
CA LEU A 112 -11.41 -3.47 28.12
C LEU A 112 -10.39 -2.70 28.98
N ALA A 113 -10.04 -1.46 28.64
CA ALA A 113 -9.17 -0.64 29.50
C ALA A 113 -9.94 0.20 30.53
N ALA A 114 -11.21 0.51 30.27
CA ALA A 114 -12.03 1.33 31.17
C ALA A 114 -12.75 0.51 32.26
N ASP A 115 -13.07 -0.75 31.95
CA ASP A 115 -13.99 -1.56 32.77
C ASP A 115 -13.31 -2.42 33.85
N MET A 116 -11.97 -2.46 33.91
CA MET A 116 -11.26 -3.01 35.08
C MET A 116 -11.26 -2.06 36.30
N LEU A 117 -11.95 -0.91 36.22
CA LEU A 117 -11.92 0.15 37.25
C LEU A 117 -13.33 0.63 37.68
N THR A 118 -14.39 -0.16 37.49
CA THR A 118 -15.79 0.29 37.64
C THR A 118 -16.56 -0.17 38.88
N ASP A 119 -16.09 -1.14 39.69
CA ASP A 119 -16.90 -1.67 40.81
C ASP A 119 -16.28 -1.52 42.22
N ILE A 120 -15.96 -0.30 42.63
CA ILE A 120 -15.79 0.04 44.05
C ILE A 120 -16.76 1.17 44.39
N ALA A 121 -17.96 0.81 44.83
CA ALA A 121 -18.88 1.76 45.46
C ALA A 121 -18.24 2.28 46.76
N PRO A 122 -18.01 3.60 46.92
CA PRO A 122 -17.39 4.15 48.12
C PRO A 122 -18.42 4.23 49.24
N ASP A 123 -18.63 3.12 49.94
CA ASP A 123 -19.53 3.06 51.10
C ASP A 123 -18.76 3.28 52.41
N VAL A 124 -17.96 4.36 52.51
CA VAL A 124 -17.46 4.92 53.78
C VAL A 124 -17.20 6.42 53.61
N VAL A 125 -18.19 7.25 53.92
CA VAL A 125 -17.96 8.68 54.15
C VAL A 125 -17.40 8.82 55.57
N THR A 126 -16.09 8.81 55.70
CA THR A 126 -15.38 9.15 56.93
C THR A 126 -15.36 10.68 57.06
N ASP A 127 -15.96 11.21 58.13
CA ASP A 127 -16.13 12.65 58.35
C ASP A 127 -14.81 13.33 58.77
N CYS A 128 -14.19 14.09 57.86
CA CYS A 128 -13.01 14.92 58.16
C CYS A 128 -13.35 16.20 58.97
N GLY A 129 -14.60 16.44 59.37
CA GLY A 129 -14.99 17.68 60.07
C GLY A 129 -15.01 18.92 59.18
N GLY A 130 -15.10 18.74 57.85
CA GLY A 130 -15.14 19.81 56.85
C GLY A 130 -13.76 20.20 56.32
N CYS A 131 -13.47 19.84 55.07
CA CYS A 131 -12.30 20.34 54.35
C CYS A 131 -12.54 21.76 53.81
N GLU A 132 -11.47 22.53 53.61
CA GLU A 132 -11.54 23.86 52.98
C GLU A 132 -12.04 23.77 51.52
N GLU A 133 -12.56 24.88 50.98
CA GLU A 133 -13.02 24.97 49.59
C GLU A 133 -11.88 24.57 48.63
N GLY A 134 -12.17 23.65 47.69
CA GLY A 134 -11.16 23.07 46.79
C GLY A 134 -10.42 21.85 47.35
N SER A 135 -10.87 21.28 48.48
CA SER A 135 -10.33 20.04 49.05
C SER A 135 -11.40 18.99 49.30
N VAL A 136 -11.00 17.72 49.27
CA VAL A 136 -11.83 16.53 49.52
C VAL A 136 -11.24 15.69 50.64
N CYS A 137 -12.09 15.05 51.46
CA CYS A 137 -11.66 14.14 52.51
C CYS A 137 -11.35 12.75 51.94
N VAL A 138 -10.09 12.31 51.99
CA VAL A 138 -9.67 10.97 51.58
C VAL A 138 -8.84 10.37 52.73
N ASP A 139 -9.27 9.23 53.26
CA ASP A 139 -8.62 8.54 54.39
C ASP A 139 -8.44 9.42 55.65
N ASN A 140 -9.44 10.21 56.01
CA ASN A 140 -9.40 11.20 57.11
C ASN A 140 -8.35 12.33 56.94
N VAL A 141 -7.88 12.57 55.71
CA VAL A 141 -6.98 13.68 55.38
C VAL A 141 -7.62 14.52 54.28
N CYS A 142 -7.70 15.84 54.50
CA CYS A 142 -8.11 16.77 53.45
C CYS A 142 -7.00 16.88 52.39
N LYS A 143 -7.29 16.46 51.17
CA LYS A 143 -6.42 16.57 49.99
C LYS A 143 -7.00 17.60 49.02
N PRO A 144 -6.16 18.37 48.30
CA PRO A 144 -6.64 19.27 47.27
C PRO A 144 -7.34 18.48 46.14
N ILE A 145 -8.37 19.07 45.55
CA ILE A 145 -8.96 18.58 44.30
C ILE A 145 -8.00 18.97 43.17
N VAL A 146 -7.44 17.97 42.50
CA VAL A 146 -6.48 18.10 41.40
C VAL A 146 -7.17 17.92 40.04
N CYS A 147 -8.25 17.13 39.99
CA CYS A 147 -8.94 16.80 38.77
C CYS A 147 -10.44 16.52 39.01
N ASP A 148 -11.22 16.57 37.94
CA ASP A 148 -12.63 16.20 37.99
C ASP A 148 -12.75 14.67 38.11
N PRO A 149 -13.44 14.13 39.14
CA PRO A 149 -13.53 12.71 39.40
C PRO A 149 -13.91 11.87 38.17
N GLY A 150 -13.15 10.79 37.93
CA GLY A 150 -13.39 9.88 36.81
C GLY A 150 -12.89 10.36 35.44
N THR A 151 -12.43 11.61 35.32
CA THR A 151 -11.85 12.13 34.07
C THR A 151 -10.62 11.33 33.66
N VAL A 152 -10.52 10.98 32.37
CA VAL A 152 -9.33 10.31 31.82
C VAL A 152 -8.58 11.28 30.92
N ILE A 153 -7.27 11.35 31.09
CA ILE A 153 -6.37 12.18 30.27
C ILE A 153 -5.24 11.33 29.69
N CYS A 154 -4.62 11.79 28.60
CA CYS A 154 -3.34 11.25 28.17
C CYS A 154 -2.21 11.90 28.95
N VAL A 155 -1.39 11.10 29.64
CA VAL A 155 -0.14 11.57 30.26
C VAL A 155 0.95 11.70 29.21
N ASN A 156 1.02 10.72 28.30
CA ASN A 156 1.85 10.69 27.09
C ASN A 156 1.17 9.78 26.05
N LYS A 157 1.82 9.47 24.92
CA LYS A 157 1.21 8.65 23.86
C LYS A 157 0.99 7.20 24.28
N LEU A 158 1.59 6.72 25.37
CA LEU A 158 1.48 5.32 25.81
C LEU A 158 0.76 5.16 27.16
N THR A 159 0.33 6.25 27.80
CA THR A 159 -0.18 6.23 29.17
C THR A 159 -1.42 7.09 29.29
N VAL A 160 -2.53 6.49 29.70
CA VAL A 160 -3.71 7.21 30.20
C VAL A 160 -3.56 7.45 31.70
N ALA A 161 -4.23 8.46 32.24
CA ALA A 161 -4.45 8.56 33.68
C ALA A 161 -5.91 8.82 33.99
N LYS A 162 -6.48 8.03 34.89
CA LYS A 162 -7.85 8.19 35.39
C LYS A 162 -7.81 8.96 36.70
N CYS A 163 -8.60 10.02 36.80
CA CYS A 163 -8.80 10.76 38.03
C CYS A 163 -9.57 9.88 39.03
N ASP A 164 -9.10 9.87 40.27
CA ASP A 164 -9.75 9.09 41.33
C ASP A 164 -11.19 9.57 41.60
N PRO A 165 -12.04 8.75 42.25
CA PRO A 165 -13.43 9.13 42.54
C PRO A 165 -13.58 10.37 43.43
N PHE A 166 -12.51 10.80 44.10
CA PHE A 166 -12.51 11.96 44.99
C PHE A 166 -11.99 13.23 44.29
N GLY A 167 -11.39 13.11 43.11
CA GLY A 167 -10.73 14.21 42.41
C GLY A 167 -9.34 14.53 42.93
N SER A 168 -8.76 13.70 43.81
CA SER A 168 -7.56 14.07 44.59
C SER A 168 -6.23 13.76 43.89
N ALA A 169 -6.23 12.81 42.95
CA ALA A 169 -5.05 12.39 42.21
C ALA A 169 -5.42 11.74 40.86
N TYR A 170 -4.44 11.73 39.95
CA TYR A 170 -4.45 10.92 38.73
C TYR A 170 -3.68 9.62 38.95
N TYR A 171 -4.25 8.50 38.51
CA TYR A 171 -3.59 7.20 38.49
C TYR A 171 -3.19 6.84 37.06
N PRO A 172 -1.90 6.88 36.71
CA PRO A 172 -1.44 6.50 35.39
C PRO A 172 -1.60 4.99 35.19
N ALA A 173 -2.08 4.61 34.00
CA ALA A 173 -2.15 3.25 33.52
C ALA A 173 -1.60 3.21 32.09
N PRO A 174 -0.65 2.31 31.78
CA PRO A 174 -0.15 2.17 30.43
C PRO A 174 -1.28 1.66 29.52
N CYS A 175 -1.30 2.13 28.28
CA CYS A 175 -2.14 1.52 27.26
C CYS A 175 -1.69 0.08 26.99
N LEU A 176 -2.64 -0.75 26.55
CA LEU A 176 -2.33 -2.11 26.10
C LEU A 176 -1.35 -2.06 24.91
N LYS A 177 -0.61 -3.14 24.71
CA LYS A 177 0.35 -3.24 23.59
C LYS A 177 -0.36 -3.06 22.25
N GLY A 178 0.25 -2.27 21.38
CA GLY A 178 -0.36 -1.90 20.10
C GLY A 178 -1.34 -0.74 20.21
N TYR A 179 -1.56 -0.17 21.41
CA TYR A 179 -2.42 1.00 21.62
C TYR A 179 -1.62 2.22 22.05
N GLN A 180 -2.12 3.40 21.69
CA GLN A 180 -1.65 4.72 22.07
C GLN A 180 -2.81 5.54 22.65
N CYS A 181 -2.48 6.46 23.55
CA CYS A 181 -3.45 7.38 24.11
C CYS A 181 -3.76 8.51 23.13
N VAL A 182 -5.05 8.64 22.79
CA VAL A 182 -5.59 9.73 22.00
C VAL A 182 -6.87 10.22 22.68
N ASP A 183 -6.91 11.48 23.06
CA ASP A 183 -8.06 12.13 23.73
C ASP A 183 -8.53 11.39 25.00
N GLY A 184 -7.59 10.89 25.79
CA GLY A 184 -7.87 10.16 27.04
C GLY A 184 -8.33 8.71 26.85
N ILE A 185 -8.25 8.17 25.64
CA ILE A 185 -8.65 6.79 25.32
C ILE A 185 -7.46 6.07 24.67
N CYS A 186 -7.19 4.84 25.10
CA CYS A 186 -6.23 3.97 24.42
C CYS A 186 -6.86 3.46 23.12
N LYS A 187 -6.35 3.91 21.97
CA LYS A 187 -6.74 3.49 20.62
C LYS A 187 -5.59 2.76 19.95
N SER A 188 -5.86 1.88 18.98
CA SER A 188 -4.80 1.23 18.22
C SER A 188 -3.82 2.25 17.61
N ALA A 189 -2.52 1.94 17.66
CA ALA A 189 -1.51 2.72 16.96
C ALA A 189 -1.80 2.65 15.45
N GLN A 190 -1.89 3.83 14.82
CA GLN A 190 -2.29 3.95 13.42
C GLN A 190 -1.26 3.29 12.49
N ALA A 191 -1.57 2.16 11.89
CA ALA A 191 -0.65 1.51 10.95
C ALA A 191 -0.37 2.40 9.72
N ASN A 192 0.80 2.25 9.10
CA ASN A 192 1.12 2.86 7.81
C ASN A 192 0.82 1.83 6.72
N VAL A 193 -0.15 2.10 5.84
CA VAL A 193 -0.54 1.21 4.75
C VAL A 193 -0.20 1.88 3.41
N LEU A 194 0.87 1.41 2.78
CA LEU A 194 1.29 1.83 1.46
C LEU A 194 0.57 0.94 0.44
N ILE A 195 -0.15 1.55 -0.51
CA ILE A 195 -0.83 0.84 -1.59
C ILE A 195 -0.05 1.11 -2.88
N LEU A 196 0.58 0.08 -3.43
CA LEU A 196 1.25 0.11 -4.71
C LEU A 196 0.32 -0.46 -5.78
N PHE A 197 -0.17 0.41 -6.66
CA PHE A 197 -0.88 -0.02 -7.86
C PHE A 197 0.11 -0.33 -8.97
N ASP A 198 -0.04 -1.51 -9.56
CA ASP A 198 0.49 -1.80 -10.87
C ASP A 198 -0.22 -0.94 -11.90
N THR A 199 0.56 -0.10 -12.57
CA THR A 199 0.09 0.83 -13.59
C THR A 199 0.60 0.47 -14.98
N SER A 200 1.10 -0.74 -15.16
CA SER A 200 1.61 -1.23 -16.45
C SER A 200 0.51 -1.36 -17.50
N SER A 201 0.91 -1.56 -18.75
CA SER A 201 -0.02 -1.68 -19.86
C SER A 201 -0.96 -2.89 -19.73
N SER A 202 -0.56 -4.00 -19.09
CA SER A 202 -1.41 -5.19 -18.93
C SER A 202 -2.66 -4.90 -18.10
N MET A 203 -2.52 -4.05 -17.10
CA MET A 203 -3.61 -3.61 -16.22
C MET A 203 -4.68 -2.79 -16.96
N THR A 204 -4.29 -2.12 -18.04
CA THR A 204 -5.15 -1.24 -18.86
C THR A 204 -5.79 -1.93 -20.06
N SER A 205 -5.47 -3.22 -20.29
CA SER A 205 -6.06 -3.97 -21.38
C SER A 205 -7.48 -4.41 -21.02
N GLY A 206 -8.48 -3.94 -21.78
CA GLY A 206 -9.84 -4.48 -21.72
C GLY A 206 -9.94 -5.69 -22.65
N GLY A 207 -10.64 -6.75 -22.23
CA GLY A 207 -10.80 -7.99 -23.01
C GLY A 207 -11.52 -7.86 -24.37
N GLY A 208 -11.84 -6.65 -24.81
CA GLY A 208 -12.76 -6.37 -25.92
C GLY A 208 -12.17 -5.77 -27.20
N GLY A 209 -10.83 -5.72 -27.38
CA GLY A 209 -10.23 -5.18 -28.61
C GLY A 209 -10.54 -3.70 -28.90
N GLY A 210 -10.89 -2.93 -27.85
CA GLY A 210 -11.19 -1.50 -27.95
C GLY A 210 -9.94 -0.64 -28.18
N ALA A 211 -10.15 0.67 -28.36
CA ALA A 211 -9.07 1.65 -28.42
C ALA A 211 -8.18 1.51 -27.17
N TRP A 212 -6.87 1.46 -27.39
CA TRP A 212 -5.89 1.36 -26.31
C TRP A 212 -5.31 2.76 -26.02
N PRO A 213 -5.20 3.15 -24.73
CA PRO A 213 -5.69 2.45 -23.54
C PRO A 213 -7.24 2.48 -23.44
N ALA A 214 -7.83 1.46 -22.83
CA ALA A 214 -9.28 1.43 -22.62
C ALA A 214 -9.67 2.41 -21.49
N CYS A 215 -10.61 3.30 -21.76
CA CYS A 215 -11.12 4.23 -20.75
C CYS A 215 -12.11 3.50 -19.82
N ASP A 216 -11.85 3.47 -18.51
CA ASP A 216 -12.84 3.00 -17.53
C ASP A 216 -13.72 4.13 -17.02
N PHE A 217 -14.94 3.76 -16.67
CA PHE A 217 -15.89 4.61 -15.98
C PHE A 217 -16.25 3.99 -14.62
N PRO A 218 -16.51 4.80 -13.57
CA PRO A 218 -16.85 4.28 -12.24
C PRO A 218 -18.03 3.30 -12.20
N ALA A 219 -19.01 3.53 -13.09
CA ALA A 219 -20.23 2.73 -13.17
C ALA A 219 -20.00 1.38 -13.86
N THR A 220 -19.06 1.33 -14.80
CA THR A 220 -18.80 0.18 -15.66
C THR A 220 -17.31 0.10 -15.96
N PRO A 221 -16.46 -0.24 -14.97
CA PRO A 221 -15.07 -0.54 -15.24
C PRO A 221 -14.98 -1.76 -16.16
N THR A 222 -14.02 -1.74 -17.08
CA THR A 222 -13.82 -2.78 -18.10
C THR A 222 -12.40 -3.34 -18.10
N THR A 223 -11.45 -2.62 -17.49
CA THR A 223 -10.07 -3.06 -17.30
C THR A 223 -9.87 -3.58 -15.87
N LYS A 224 -8.85 -4.42 -15.67
CA LYS A 224 -8.43 -4.87 -14.33
C LYS A 224 -8.12 -3.67 -13.42
N PHE A 225 -7.52 -2.64 -13.99
CA PHE A 225 -7.21 -1.39 -13.31
C PHE A 225 -8.48 -0.64 -12.87
N GLY A 226 -9.50 -0.57 -13.72
CA GLY A 226 -10.78 0.02 -13.37
C GLY A 226 -11.50 -0.76 -12.27
N HIS A 227 -11.53 -2.09 -12.37
CA HIS A 227 -12.17 -2.92 -11.34
C HIS A 227 -11.47 -2.76 -9.97
N SER A 228 -10.15 -2.66 -9.96
CA SER A 228 -9.39 -2.45 -8.72
C SER A 228 -9.65 -1.07 -8.12
N LYS A 229 -9.62 0.02 -8.90
CA LYS A 229 -9.97 1.37 -8.42
C LYS A 229 -11.34 1.39 -7.75
N LYS A 230 -12.34 0.76 -8.38
CA LYS A 230 -13.69 0.64 -7.82
C LYS A 230 -13.68 -0.11 -6.48
N ALA A 231 -13.05 -1.28 -6.42
CA ALA A 231 -13.01 -2.09 -5.21
C ALA A 231 -12.26 -1.39 -4.05
N PHE A 232 -11.14 -0.73 -4.32
CA PHE A 232 -10.43 0.06 -3.31
C PHE A 232 -11.27 1.24 -2.83
N THR A 233 -11.95 1.95 -3.73
CA THR A 233 -12.88 3.04 -3.37
C THR A 233 -13.99 2.53 -2.44
N ASP A 234 -14.59 1.38 -2.78
CA ASP A 234 -15.70 0.80 -2.01
C ASP A 234 -15.24 0.35 -0.61
N VAL A 235 -14.06 -0.27 -0.48
CA VAL A 235 -13.53 -0.72 0.82
C VAL A 235 -13.06 0.45 1.66
N LEU A 236 -12.20 1.31 1.11
CA LEU A 236 -11.62 2.43 1.85
C LEU A 236 -12.68 3.48 2.21
N GLY A 237 -13.68 3.69 1.36
CA GLY A 237 -14.81 4.59 1.62
C GLY A 237 -15.73 4.10 2.75
N LYS A 238 -15.88 2.78 2.94
CA LYS A 238 -16.62 2.23 4.08
C LYS A 238 -15.80 2.28 5.37
N ASN A 239 -14.48 2.21 5.25
CA ASN A 239 -13.54 2.14 6.35
C ASN A 239 -13.02 3.51 6.82
N GLN A 240 -13.81 4.59 6.70
CA GLN A 240 -13.42 5.93 7.19
C GLN A 240 -13.10 5.99 8.70
N LYS A 241 -13.52 4.99 9.47
CA LYS A 241 -13.18 4.85 10.90
C LYS A 241 -11.86 4.12 11.16
N ASN A 242 -11.24 3.55 10.13
CA ASN A 242 -10.01 2.78 10.27
C ASN A 242 -8.87 3.70 10.73
N PRO A 243 -8.12 3.33 11.78
CA PRO A 243 -6.99 4.11 12.27
C PRO A 243 -5.81 4.14 11.28
N ALA A 244 -5.80 3.43 10.16
CA ALA A 244 -4.65 3.38 9.25
C ALA A 244 -4.37 4.69 8.49
N ARG A 245 -3.09 4.94 8.24
CA ARG A 245 -2.58 5.97 7.33
C ARG A 245 -2.30 5.35 5.97
N PHE A 246 -3.09 5.74 4.98
CA PHE A 246 -2.91 5.30 3.61
C PHE A 246 -1.92 6.17 2.83
N PHE A 247 -1.06 5.51 2.06
CA PHE A 247 -0.19 6.11 1.06
C PHE A 247 -0.50 5.45 -0.27
N LEU A 248 -0.44 6.22 -1.36
CA LEU A 248 -0.74 5.70 -2.69
C LEU A 248 0.49 5.85 -3.58
N LEU A 249 0.91 4.73 -4.15
CA LEU A 249 2.08 4.59 -4.99
C LEU A 249 1.70 3.99 -6.35
N ARG A 250 2.47 4.36 -7.36
CA ARG A 250 2.37 3.88 -8.74
C ARG A 250 3.76 3.60 -9.31
N PHE A 251 3.83 2.96 -10.48
CA PHE A 251 5.11 2.86 -11.18
C PHE A 251 5.62 4.24 -11.63
N PRO A 252 6.94 4.42 -11.76
CA PRO A 252 7.52 5.70 -12.11
C PRO A 252 6.95 6.29 -13.39
N GLN A 253 6.45 7.51 -13.27
CA GLN A 253 5.85 8.28 -14.34
C GLN A 253 6.49 9.66 -14.40
N GLN A 254 6.89 10.09 -15.58
CA GLN A 254 7.07 11.51 -15.87
C GLN A 254 5.73 12.01 -16.39
N GLU A 255 5.32 13.20 -15.98
CA GLU A 255 4.12 13.88 -16.47
C GLU A 255 4.33 14.42 -17.91
N ASN A 256 5.13 13.71 -18.72
CA ASN A 256 5.32 13.95 -20.14
C ASN A 256 4.33 13.07 -20.91
N PHE A 257 3.24 13.67 -21.36
CA PHE A 257 2.20 12.97 -22.10
C PHE A 257 2.54 12.97 -23.59
N ILE A 258 2.38 11.82 -24.24
CA ILE A 258 2.76 11.64 -25.66
C ILE A 258 1.59 11.90 -26.62
N MET A 259 0.34 11.90 -26.14
CA MET A 259 -0.85 11.89 -27.00
C MET A 259 -1.95 12.81 -26.47
N ASP A 260 -2.75 13.34 -27.39
CA ASP A 260 -4.05 13.95 -27.09
C ASP A 260 -4.90 12.92 -26.30
N PRO A 261 -5.51 13.30 -25.17
CA PRO A 261 -6.23 12.36 -24.31
C PRO A 261 -7.49 11.84 -25.04
N PHE A 262 -7.36 10.70 -25.71
CA PHE A 262 -8.50 9.97 -26.29
C PHE A 262 -9.48 9.49 -25.20
N CYS A 263 -8.99 9.34 -23.97
CA CYS A 263 -9.80 9.14 -22.79
C CYS A 263 -10.04 10.46 -22.05
N PRO A 264 -11.25 10.71 -21.52
CA PRO A 264 -11.51 11.84 -20.61
C PRO A 264 -10.57 11.89 -19.40
N SER A 265 -9.93 10.76 -19.08
CA SER A 265 -9.04 10.53 -17.95
C SER A 265 -7.57 10.37 -18.35
N GLY A 266 -7.10 10.97 -19.45
CA GLY A 266 -5.66 11.01 -19.74
C GLY A 266 -5.04 9.63 -19.97
N TYR A 267 -3.71 9.53 -19.82
CA TYR A 267 -2.84 8.79 -20.74
C TYR A 267 -1.33 9.09 -20.50
N VAL A 268 -0.64 8.53 -19.48
CA VAL A 268 0.76 8.92 -19.16
C VAL A 268 1.82 7.93 -19.66
N GLN A 269 2.96 8.44 -20.14
CA GLN A 269 4.13 7.59 -20.44
C GLN A 269 4.81 7.09 -19.15
N GLY A 270 4.98 5.77 -19.02
CA GLY A 270 5.81 5.20 -17.97
C GLY A 270 7.30 5.33 -18.33
N ILE A 271 8.12 5.72 -17.36
CA ILE A 271 9.58 5.92 -17.53
C ILE A 271 10.42 4.79 -16.93
N GLY A 272 9.79 3.82 -16.25
CA GLY A 272 10.45 2.67 -15.64
C GLY A 272 11.26 3.00 -14.37
N ASN A 273 11.87 4.18 -14.31
CA ASN A 273 12.70 4.67 -13.21
C ASN A 273 12.38 6.14 -12.88
N MET A 274 12.59 6.55 -11.63
CA MET A 274 12.51 7.96 -11.24
C MET A 274 13.59 8.82 -11.91
N THR A 275 13.26 10.10 -12.12
CA THR A 275 14.20 11.09 -12.66
C THR A 275 15.41 11.24 -11.73
N GLY A 276 16.60 11.16 -12.32
CA GLY A 276 17.87 11.25 -11.59
C GLY A 276 18.29 9.96 -10.86
N ASP A 277 17.54 8.87 -10.99
CA ASP A 277 17.96 7.57 -10.48
C ASP A 277 19.22 7.07 -11.22
N THR A 278 20.28 6.83 -10.47
CA THR A 278 21.60 6.39 -10.96
C THR A 278 21.81 4.88 -10.84
N GLY A 279 20.81 4.13 -10.37
CA GLY A 279 20.92 2.70 -10.06
C GLY A 279 21.55 2.42 -8.69
N GLU A 280 21.72 3.44 -7.83
CA GLU A 280 22.23 3.28 -6.47
C GLU A 280 21.32 2.36 -5.63
N HIS A 281 21.92 1.43 -4.89
CA HIS A 281 21.19 0.52 -4.00
C HIS A 281 20.81 1.19 -2.67
N GLU A 282 21.52 2.25 -2.27
CA GLU A 282 21.20 3.03 -1.07
C GLU A 282 21.55 4.51 -1.31
N PRO A 283 20.60 5.32 -1.79
CA PRO A 283 20.82 6.75 -1.91
C PRO A 283 21.12 7.35 -0.53
N ALA A 284 21.93 8.40 -0.50
CA ALA A 284 22.13 9.17 0.72
C ALA A 284 20.78 9.68 1.27
N LEU A 285 20.62 9.74 2.59
CA LEU A 285 19.45 10.36 3.20
C LEU A 285 19.37 11.83 2.75
N GLY A 286 18.23 12.22 2.18
CA GLY A 286 18.07 13.55 1.59
C GLY A 286 18.69 13.71 0.19
N ALA A 287 18.97 12.62 -0.52
CA ALA A 287 19.44 12.68 -1.90
C ALA A 287 18.48 13.52 -2.77
N PRO A 288 18.95 14.62 -3.40
CA PRO A 288 18.07 15.55 -4.12
C PRO A 288 17.23 14.87 -5.20
N TRP A 289 17.83 13.93 -5.95
CA TRP A 289 17.09 13.21 -6.99
C TRP A 289 15.85 12.48 -6.45
N PHE A 290 15.91 11.92 -5.24
CA PHE A 290 14.77 11.24 -4.65
C PHE A 290 13.80 12.25 -4.03
N ILE A 291 14.31 13.20 -3.23
CA ILE A 291 13.48 14.21 -2.57
C ILE A 291 12.70 15.04 -3.57
N ASP A 292 13.33 15.47 -4.66
CA ASP A 292 12.73 16.36 -5.65
C ASP A 292 11.77 15.61 -6.58
N ASN A 293 11.97 14.30 -6.79
CA ASN A 293 11.21 13.52 -7.78
C ASN A 293 10.31 12.42 -7.20
N HIS A 294 10.23 12.21 -5.88
CA HIS A 294 9.45 11.11 -5.29
C HIS A 294 7.97 11.10 -5.72
N LYS A 295 7.42 12.26 -6.09
CA LYS A 295 6.04 12.39 -6.62
C LYS A 295 5.79 11.62 -7.93
N GLN A 296 6.85 11.25 -8.65
CA GLN A 296 6.77 10.38 -9.83
C GLN A 296 6.30 8.96 -9.47
N VAL A 297 6.40 8.58 -8.19
CA VAL A 297 6.01 7.28 -7.65
C VAL A 297 4.94 7.42 -6.56
N VAL A 298 5.10 8.37 -5.64
CA VAL A 298 4.20 8.57 -4.49
C VAL A 298 3.24 9.70 -4.78
N VAL A 299 2.00 9.36 -5.12
CA VAL A 299 0.96 10.34 -5.47
C VAL A 299 0.18 10.83 -4.26
N VAL A 300 0.05 9.99 -3.24
CA VAL A 300 -0.47 10.38 -1.92
C VAL A 300 0.53 9.99 -0.86
N GLY A 301 1.17 11.00 -0.28
CA GLY A 301 2.24 10.84 0.70
C GLY A 301 1.80 10.98 2.16
N ALA A 302 2.80 11.08 3.05
CA ALA A 302 2.63 11.52 4.43
C ALA A 302 2.15 12.97 4.43
N GLY A 303 0.84 13.19 4.41
CA GLY A 303 0.26 14.51 4.64
C GLY A 303 0.74 15.10 5.97
N SER A 304 0.76 16.44 6.05
CA SER A 304 1.16 17.15 7.26
C SER A 304 0.08 17.16 8.36
N GLU A 305 -1.17 16.84 8.01
CA GLU A 305 -2.31 16.86 8.95
C GLU A 305 -2.81 15.42 9.23
N GLU A 306 -2.99 15.09 10.52
CA GLU A 306 -3.62 13.85 10.95
C GLU A 306 -5.10 13.84 10.49
N GLY A 307 -5.45 12.94 9.57
CA GLY A 307 -6.86 12.59 9.30
C GLY A 307 -7.41 12.91 7.90
N ASP A 308 -6.65 13.51 6.97
CA ASP A 308 -7.18 13.90 5.64
C ASP A 308 -6.52 13.20 4.44
N ASN A 309 -5.66 12.21 4.67
CA ASN A 309 -5.02 11.47 3.57
C ASN A 309 -5.99 10.51 2.86
N LEU A 310 -6.97 9.94 3.56
CA LEU A 310 -7.94 9.01 2.97
C LEU A 310 -8.79 9.66 1.87
N ASN A 311 -9.28 10.89 2.10
CA ASN A 311 -10.04 11.62 1.07
C ASN A 311 -9.17 11.88 -0.16
N THR A 312 -7.89 12.20 0.06
CA THR A 312 -6.93 12.36 -1.04
C THR A 312 -6.75 11.03 -1.78
N VAL A 313 -6.52 9.91 -1.09
CA VAL A 313 -6.47 8.58 -1.74
C VAL A 313 -7.73 8.28 -2.53
N LEU A 314 -8.91 8.54 -1.98
CA LEU A 314 -10.18 8.30 -2.67
C LEU A 314 -10.35 9.16 -3.92
N SER A 315 -9.87 10.42 -3.92
CA SER A 315 -9.89 11.27 -5.12
C SER A 315 -9.03 10.70 -6.24
N TRP A 316 -7.88 10.08 -5.95
CA TRP A 316 -7.07 9.41 -6.97
C TRP A 316 -7.71 8.13 -7.53
N LEU A 317 -8.70 7.57 -6.84
CA LEU A 317 -9.40 6.34 -7.21
C LEU A 317 -10.76 6.60 -7.90
N ASP A 318 -11.18 7.85 -8.05
CA ASP A 318 -12.53 8.23 -8.47
C ASP A 318 -12.79 8.22 -9.99
N PHE A 319 -11.77 7.88 -10.79
CA PHE A 319 -11.75 7.81 -12.26
C PHE A 319 -11.81 9.16 -12.99
N TYR A 320 -11.82 10.27 -12.26
CA TYR A 320 -11.73 11.60 -12.83
C TYR A 320 -10.28 12.05 -12.86
N GLU A 321 -9.94 12.78 -13.92
CA GLU A 321 -8.75 13.62 -13.95
C GLU A 321 -9.20 15.07 -14.09
N SER A 322 -8.54 15.94 -13.37
CA SER A 322 -8.65 17.38 -13.50
C SER A 322 -7.42 17.93 -14.20
N ALA A 323 -7.63 18.53 -15.37
CA ALA A 323 -6.60 19.23 -16.12
C ALA A 323 -6.96 20.71 -16.25
N HIS A 324 -5.97 21.59 -16.16
CA HIS A 324 -6.15 23.01 -16.37
C HIS A 324 -5.08 23.57 -17.31
N PHE A 325 -5.49 24.54 -18.14
CA PHE A 325 -4.57 25.29 -18.97
C PHE A 325 -3.83 26.31 -18.10
N VAL A 326 -2.50 26.25 -18.12
CA VAL A 326 -1.64 27.28 -17.56
C VAL A 326 -1.47 28.36 -18.63
N ALA A 327 -2.27 29.43 -18.49
CA ALA A 327 -2.20 30.58 -19.37
C ALA A 327 -0.77 31.17 -19.37
N ASP A 328 -0.34 31.64 -20.54
CA ASP A 328 0.94 32.32 -20.76
C ASP A 328 2.22 31.49 -20.53
N THR A 329 2.12 30.18 -20.24
CA THR A 329 3.28 29.29 -20.21
C THR A 329 3.51 28.68 -21.58
N ALA A 330 4.59 29.13 -22.24
CA ALA A 330 5.08 28.49 -23.46
C ALA A 330 5.48 27.03 -23.17
N CYS A 331 5.27 26.17 -24.15
CA CYS A 331 5.52 24.74 -24.02
C CYS A 331 6.95 24.37 -23.58
N ASP A 332 7.93 25.21 -23.88
CA ASP A 332 9.33 24.99 -23.52
C ASP A 332 9.59 25.06 -21.99
N ASN A 333 8.64 25.60 -21.22
CA ASN A 333 8.67 25.71 -19.75
C ASN A 333 7.41 25.11 -19.09
N CYS A 334 6.76 24.16 -19.76
CA CYS A 334 5.55 23.53 -19.24
C CYS A 334 5.91 22.36 -18.31
N ASP A 335 5.45 22.40 -17.06
CA ASP A 335 5.50 21.26 -16.12
C ASP A 335 4.40 20.22 -16.43
N GLY A 336 3.87 20.21 -17.65
CA GLY A 336 2.77 19.34 -18.10
C GLY A 336 2.79 19.15 -19.62
N ILE A 337 1.62 19.02 -20.25
CA ILE A 337 1.49 18.75 -21.69
C ILE A 337 1.51 20.05 -22.48
N CYS A 338 2.34 20.12 -23.51
CA CYS A 338 2.15 21.09 -24.58
C CYS A 338 0.98 20.65 -25.47
N GLY A 339 -0.18 21.29 -25.32
CA GLY A 339 -1.38 20.99 -26.11
C GLY A 339 -2.06 22.28 -26.57
N ASN A 340 -2.49 22.33 -27.84
CA ASN A 340 -3.21 23.48 -28.41
C ASN A 340 -2.51 24.84 -28.24
N GLY A 341 -1.17 24.84 -28.25
CA GLY A 341 -0.37 26.07 -28.10
C GLY A 341 -0.29 26.62 -26.67
N GLY A 342 -0.73 25.84 -25.67
CA GLY A 342 -0.60 26.17 -24.26
C GLY A 342 -0.11 24.98 -23.42
N CYS A 343 0.25 25.27 -22.17
CA CYS A 343 0.62 24.26 -21.19
C CYS A 343 -0.64 23.72 -20.50
N ILE A 344 -0.83 22.41 -20.45
CA ILE A 344 -1.92 21.73 -19.75
C ILE A 344 -1.31 20.97 -18.58
N VAL A 345 -1.74 21.27 -17.36
CA VAL A 345 -1.26 20.59 -16.14
C VAL A 345 -2.41 19.81 -15.53
N HIS A 346 -2.17 18.53 -15.25
CA HIS A 346 -3.09 17.68 -14.51
C HIS A 346 -2.84 17.85 -13.01
N SER A 347 -3.88 18.04 -12.22
CA SER A 347 -3.76 18.14 -10.75
C SER A 347 -3.62 16.77 -10.08
N ASP A 348 -4.13 15.75 -10.75
CA ASP A 348 -4.30 14.37 -10.32
C ASP A 348 -4.17 13.45 -11.54
N PRO A 349 -2.98 13.43 -12.20
CA PRO A 349 -2.76 12.60 -13.38
C PRO A 349 -3.09 11.15 -13.03
N GLU A 350 -4.04 10.54 -13.73
CA GLU A 350 -4.51 9.20 -13.46
C GLU A 350 -3.31 8.25 -13.43
N LEU A 351 -3.45 7.22 -12.60
CA LEU A 351 -2.40 6.26 -12.37
C LEU A 351 -1.98 5.48 -13.64
N ARG A 352 -2.75 5.48 -14.75
CA ARG A 352 -2.53 4.62 -15.93
C ARG A 352 -1.24 4.94 -16.71
N THR A 353 -0.48 3.91 -17.08
CA THR A 353 0.71 4.04 -17.94
C THR A 353 0.90 2.93 -18.96
N SER A 354 1.71 3.20 -19.99
CA SER A 354 2.33 2.18 -20.84
C SER A 354 3.79 2.14 -20.50
N SER A 355 4.08 1.26 -19.58
CA SER A 355 5.39 0.66 -19.46
C SER A 355 5.19 -0.81 -19.13
N GLY A 356 6.29 -1.55 -19.12
CA GLY A 356 6.33 -2.81 -18.41
C GLY A 356 6.08 -2.62 -16.90
N THR A 357 6.23 -3.71 -16.18
CA THR A 357 6.05 -3.81 -14.73
C THR A 357 7.41 -3.72 -14.02
N PRO A 358 7.91 -2.53 -13.61
CA PRO A 358 9.11 -2.37 -12.79
C PRO A 358 8.79 -2.57 -11.30
N LEU A 359 8.18 -3.71 -10.95
CA LEU A 359 7.63 -3.93 -9.62
C LEU A 359 8.70 -3.77 -8.53
N GLY A 360 9.82 -4.47 -8.63
CA GLY A 360 10.84 -4.45 -7.60
C GLY A 360 11.57 -3.10 -7.52
N LYS A 361 11.78 -2.40 -8.64
CA LYS A 361 12.29 -1.02 -8.61
C LYS A 361 11.32 -0.06 -7.90
N THR A 362 10.02 -0.25 -8.09
CA THR A 362 9.01 0.58 -7.42
C THR A 362 8.88 0.25 -5.94
N MET A 363 9.00 -1.04 -5.58
CA MET A 363 9.13 -1.45 -4.18
C MET A 363 10.35 -0.79 -3.53
N PHE A 364 11.51 -0.77 -4.20
CA PHE A 364 12.69 -0.04 -3.71
C PHE A 364 12.37 1.43 -3.39
N TYR A 365 11.70 2.15 -4.28
CA TYR A 365 11.28 3.53 -4.02
C TYR A 365 10.29 3.65 -2.85
N ALA A 366 9.38 2.68 -2.68
CA ALA A 366 8.49 2.63 -1.52
C ALA A 366 9.30 2.51 -0.21
N GLY A 367 10.33 1.65 -0.19
CA GLY A 367 11.25 1.52 0.93
C GLY A 367 12.00 2.83 1.23
N GLU A 368 12.54 3.47 0.19
CA GLU A 368 13.22 4.76 0.33
C GLU A 368 12.26 5.87 0.80
N TYR A 369 11.01 5.85 0.36
CA TYR A 369 9.99 6.78 0.83
C TYR A 369 9.69 6.58 2.32
N VAL A 370 9.52 5.33 2.74
CA VAL A 370 9.32 5.01 4.16
C VAL A 370 10.51 5.48 4.98
N ARG A 371 11.74 5.20 4.54
CA ARG A 371 12.97 5.58 5.22
C ARG A 371 13.14 7.09 5.37
N GLN A 372 12.73 7.87 4.38
CA GLN A 372 13.00 9.31 4.34
C GLN A 372 11.85 10.17 4.89
N PHE A 373 10.61 9.69 4.79
CA PHE A 373 9.41 10.50 5.08
C PHE A 373 8.45 9.88 6.10
N VAL A 374 8.40 8.55 6.22
CA VAL A 374 7.41 7.87 7.10
C VAL A 374 8.04 7.52 8.45
N SER A 375 9.12 6.74 8.45
CA SER A 375 9.86 6.31 9.63
C SER A 375 11.10 7.18 9.84
N ILE A 376 10.87 8.37 10.41
CA ILE A 376 11.90 9.42 10.57
C ILE A 376 12.57 9.42 11.95
N GLU A 377 12.56 8.28 12.64
CA GLU A 377 13.16 8.10 13.97
C GLU A 377 14.67 8.45 13.94
N GLY A 378 15.07 9.40 14.78
CA GLY A 378 16.45 9.89 14.84
C GLY A 378 16.81 10.96 13.79
N LYS A 379 15.85 11.44 12.99
CA LYS A 379 16.08 12.57 12.09
C LYS A 379 16.30 13.85 12.93
N PRO A 380 17.34 14.66 12.66
CA PRO A 380 17.55 15.91 13.39
C PRO A 380 16.37 16.88 13.25
N CYS A 381 16.02 17.55 14.34
CA CYS A 381 14.93 18.53 14.40
C CYS A 381 15.23 19.64 15.40
N ASP A 382 14.53 20.76 15.25
CA ASP A 382 14.50 21.86 16.21
C ASP A 382 13.19 22.67 16.08
N GLU A 383 13.08 23.81 16.78
CA GLU A 383 11.89 24.68 16.72
C GLU A 383 11.67 25.30 15.33
N THR A 384 12.73 25.44 14.52
CA THR A 384 12.68 26.01 13.17
C THR A 384 12.46 24.96 12.08
N ASN A 385 12.83 23.72 12.38
CA ASN A 385 12.66 22.56 11.53
C ASN A 385 12.07 21.41 12.35
N PRO A 386 10.76 21.48 12.66
CA PRO A 386 10.09 20.43 13.40
C PRO A 386 10.05 19.13 12.59
N CYS A 387 9.72 18.04 13.26
CA CYS A 387 9.53 16.76 12.59
C CYS A 387 8.45 16.85 11.53
N SER A 388 8.76 16.38 10.32
CA SER A 388 7.87 16.47 9.15
C SER A 388 6.68 15.51 9.19
N ASN A 389 6.55 14.69 10.24
CA ASN A 389 5.50 13.71 10.42
C ASN A 389 4.87 13.94 11.80
N SER A 390 3.54 14.07 11.85
CA SER A 390 2.76 14.43 13.03
C SER A 390 2.86 13.46 14.20
N HIS A 391 3.31 12.22 13.97
CA HIS A 391 3.52 11.24 15.03
C HIS A 391 4.88 11.35 15.71
N TYR A 392 5.77 12.19 15.18
CA TYR A 392 7.09 12.40 15.73
C TYR A 392 7.14 13.73 16.46
N GLU A 393 7.67 13.70 17.68
CA GLU A 393 7.97 14.89 18.45
C GLU A 393 9.49 15.13 18.44
N CYS A 394 9.89 16.40 18.56
CA CYS A 394 11.31 16.72 18.64
C CYS A 394 11.79 16.57 20.08
N VAL A 395 12.48 15.46 20.37
CA VAL A 395 13.02 15.13 21.69
C VAL A 395 14.54 15.16 21.62
N ASP A 396 15.17 16.00 22.44
CA ASP A 396 16.62 16.17 22.49
C ASP A 396 17.28 16.47 21.13
N GLY A 397 16.57 17.19 20.25
CA GLY A 397 17.04 17.56 18.90
C GLY A 397 16.87 16.46 17.84
N PHE A 398 16.15 15.38 18.15
CA PHE A 398 15.85 14.29 17.23
C PHE A 398 14.36 13.94 17.21
N CYS A 399 13.86 13.54 16.04
CA CYS A 399 12.50 13.07 15.89
C CYS A 399 12.32 11.72 16.58
N HIS A 400 11.34 11.65 17.47
CA HIS A 400 10.99 10.47 18.23
C HIS A 400 9.48 10.16 18.12
N ASP A 401 9.12 8.92 17.74
CA ASP A 401 7.76 8.40 17.84
C ASP A 401 7.69 7.41 19.01
N GLU A 402 7.03 7.82 20.10
CA GLU A 402 6.83 6.98 21.29
C GLU A 402 6.12 5.65 20.95
N ALA A 403 5.28 5.65 19.91
CA ALA A 403 4.53 4.49 19.45
C ALA A 403 5.19 3.76 18.26
N ALA A 404 6.44 4.09 17.90
CA ALA A 404 7.12 3.52 16.73
C ALA A 404 7.12 1.98 16.72
N ASN A 405 7.40 1.36 17.88
CA ASN A 405 7.42 -0.10 18.02
C ASN A 405 6.02 -0.74 17.87
N CYS A 406 4.96 0.05 18.08
CA CYS A 406 3.55 -0.35 17.94
C CYS A 406 3.00 -0.18 16.53
N ARG A 407 3.68 0.61 15.70
CA ARG A 407 3.18 0.99 14.39
C ARG A 407 3.61 0.01 13.32
N GLU A 408 2.67 -0.76 12.81
CA GLU A 408 2.94 -1.60 11.66
C GLU A 408 3.10 -0.76 10.40
N THR A 409 4.07 -1.12 9.54
CA THR A 409 4.18 -0.58 8.19
C THR A 409 4.00 -1.70 7.19
N VAL A 410 3.01 -1.53 6.33
CA VAL A 410 2.51 -2.54 5.39
C VAL A 410 2.58 -1.96 3.98
N LEU A 411 3.06 -2.76 3.04
CA LEU A 411 3.00 -2.52 1.61
C LEU A 411 2.03 -3.52 0.98
N VAL A 412 0.93 -3.02 0.42
CA VAL A 412 -0.04 -3.77 -0.35
C VAL A 412 0.29 -3.57 -1.82
N VAL A 413 0.77 -4.63 -2.47
CA VAL A 413 1.04 -4.66 -3.91
C VAL A 413 -0.17 -5.22 -4.63
N PHE A 414 -0.76 -4.44 -5.54
CA PHE A 414 -1.82 -4.90 -6.44
C PHE A 414 -1.25 -5.01 -7.86
N THR A 415 -1.13 -6.22 -8.40
CA THR A 415 -0.49 -6.46 -9.71
C THR A 415 -1.16 -7.62 -10.46
N ASP A 416 -1.04 -7.63 -11.79
CA ASP A 416 -1.51 -8.73 -12.65
C ASP A 416 -0.39 -9.50 -13.36
N GLY A 417 0.87 -9.25 -13.00
CA GLY A 417 2.02 -9.86 -13.66
C GLY A 417 3.28 -9.85 -12.82
N ALA A 418 4.30 -10.56 -13.29
CA ALA A 418 5.64 -10.50 -12.70
C ALA A 418 6.40 -9.25 -13.13
N ASP A 419 7.51 -8.97 -12.42
CA ASP A 419 8.45 -7.94 -12.85
C ASP A 419 9.03 -8.26 -14.23
N SER A 420 8.96 -7.29 -15.15
CA SER A 420 9.41 -7.42 -16.53
C SER A 420 10.78 -6.77 -16.81
N GLN A 421 11.33 -6.04 -15.84
CA GLN A 421 12.56 -5.26 -15.99
C GLN A 421 13.71 -5.82 -15.14
N ASN A 422 13.42 -6.29 -13.92
CA ASN A 422 14.37 -6.78 -12.92
C ASN A 422 14.03 -8.22 -12.49
N SER A 423 13.68 -9.06 -13.47
CA SER A 423 13.19 -10.44 -13.23
C SER A 423 14.29 -11.41 -12.75
N ALA A 424 15.56 -11.07 -12.94
CA ALA A 424 16.66 -11.93 -12.53
C ALA A 424 16.76 -12.01 -10.99
N PRO A 425 16.80 -13.22 -10.38
CA PRO A 425 16.91 -13.37 -8.92
C PRO A 425 18.20 -12.77 -8.33
N THR A 426 19.23 -12.56 -9.14
CA THR A 426 20.49 -11.93 -8.76
C THR A 426 20.47 -10.41 -8.87
N ASP A 427 19.39 -9.81 -9.37
CA ASP A 427 19.25 -8.37 -9.48
C ASP A 427 18.81 -7.79 -8.13
N TYR A 428 19.50 -6.76 -7.65
CA TYR A 428 19.11 -6.05 -6.44
C TYR A 428 17.65 -5.59 -6.50
N PHE A 429 17.21 -5.06 -7.64
CA PHE A 429 15.87 -4.52 -7.83
C PHE A 429 14.81 -5.59 -8.12
N ASN A 430 15.13 -6.88 -7.99
CA ASN A 430 14.13 -7.94 -8.06
C ASN A 430 13.08 -7.81 -6.93
N PRO A 431 11.77 -8.00 -7.19
CA PRO A 431 10.72 -7.82 -6.19
C PRO A 431 10.88 -8.73 -4.96
N ILE A 432 11.34 -9.97 -5.15
CA ILE A 432 11.60 -10.90 -4.05
C ILE A 432 12.76 -10.38 -3.19
N ASN A 433 13.81 -9.82 -3.81
CA ASN A 433 14.93 -9.21 -3.08
C ASN A 433 14.48 -7.99 -2.27
N GLN A 434 13.64 -7.12 -2.84
CA GLN A 434 13.13 -5.97 -2.09
C GLN A 434 12.19 -6.39 -0.95
N ALA A 435 11.29 -7.34 -1.17
CA ALA A 435 10.44 -7.89 -0.11
C ALA A 435 11.25 -8.50 1.03
N LYS A 436 12.28 -9.29 0.68
CA LYS A 436 13.21 -9.87 1.64
C LYS A 436 14.00 -8.80 2.40
N ARG A 437 14.49 -7.75 1.72
CA ARG A 437 15.18 -6.59 2.35
C ARG A 437 14.30 -5.91 3.39
N PHE A 438 13.00 -5.82 3.14
CA PHE A 438 12.04 -5.17 4.05
C PHE A 438 11.69 -5.98 5.30
N ASN A 439 11.60 -7.30 5.20
CA ASN A 439 11.07 -8.11 6.29
C ASN A 439 12.15 -8.93 7.03
N LEU A 440 13.24 -9.28 6.37
CA LEU A 440 14.28 -10.17 6.91
C LEU A 440 15.68 -9.55 6.86
N GLY A 441 15.99 -8.85 5.78
CA GLY A 441 17.35 -8.51 5.36
C GLY A 441 17.86 -9.45 4.27
N LEU A 442 18.84 -9.00 3.49
CA LEU A 442 19.41 -9.75 2.38
C LEU A 442 20.54 -10.67 2.86
N GLY A 443 21.55 -10.10 3.51
CA GLY A 443 22.75 -10.78 3.99
C GLY A 443 23.13 -10.40 5.42
N CYS A 444 23.98 -11.21 6.05
CA CYS A 444 24.34 -11.06 7.45
C CYS A 444 25.67 -11.76 7.79
N GLN A 445 26.29 -11.35 8.90
CA GLN A 445 27.36 -12.12 9.56
C GLN A 445 26.83 -12.78 10.84
N THR A 446 25.87 -12.11 11.49
CA THR A 446 25.24 -12.50 12.74
C THR A 446 23.74 -12.22 12.68
N ALA A 447 22.96 -12.80 13.61
CA ALA A 447 21.52 -12.59 13.65
C ALA A 447 21.12 -11.11 13.87
N THR A 448 21.99 -10.29 14.46
CA THR A 448 21.73 -8.84 14.67
C THR A 448 21.84 -8.02 13.40
N ASP A 449 22.43 -8.58 12.34
CA ASP A 449 22.48 -7.96 11.01
C ASP A 449 21.16 -8.15 10.23
N CYS A 450 20.21 -8.91 10.78
CA CYS A 450 18.89 -9.15 10.20
C CYS A 450 17.81 -8.34 10.93
N VAL A 451 16.62 -8.25 10.34
CA VAL A 451 15.44 -7.70 11.00
C VAL A 451 15.07 -8.59 12.21
N PRO A 452 14.63 -8.03 13.36
CA PRO A 452 14.23 -8.83 14.52
C PRO A 452 13.23 -9.95 14.17
N GLY A 453 13.55 -11.18 14.60
CA GLY A 453 12.79 -12.39 14.28
C GLY A 453 13.37 -13.23 13.12
N ALA A 454 14.33 -12.69 12.38
CA ALA A 454 15.12 -13.45 11.41
C ALA A 454 16.39 -14.05 12.03
N GLN A 455 16.96 -15.05 11.36
CA GLN A 455 18.21 -15.71 11.71
C GLN A 455 19.23 -15.53 10.60
N CYS A 456 20.51 -15.46 10.99
CA CYS A 456 21.60 -15.48 10.04
C CYS A 456 22.10 -16.89 9.81
N ILE A 457 21.92 -17.41 8.60
CA ILE A 457 22.39 -18.74 8.24
C ILE A 457 23.13 -18.63 6.90
N GLY A 458 24.31 -19.24 6.80
CA GLY A 458 25.10 -19.22 5.57
C GLY A 458 25.37 -17.81 4.98
N GLY A 459 25.42 -16.77 5.81
CA GLY A 459 25.59 -15.39 5.39
C GLY A 459 24.33 -14.68 4.88
N THR A 460 23.16 -15.30 5.00
CA THR A 460 21.86 -14.82 4.50
C THR A 460 20.86 -14.70 5.65
N CYS A 461 20.03 -13.64 5.64
CA CYS A 461 18.92 -13.53 6.59
C CYS A 461 17.72 -14.36 6.13
N LEU A 462 17.21 -15.20 7.03
CA LEU A 462 16.05 -16.07 6.81
C LEU A 462 15.08 -15.99 7.99
N PRO A 463 13.81 -16.38 7.83
CA PRO A 463 12.88 -16.52 8.95
C PRO A 463 13.40 -17.49 10.02
N ALA A 464 13.11 -17.22 11.29
CA ALA A 464 13.44 -18.13 12.37
C ALA A 464 12.76 -19.50 12.20
N GLY A 465 13.39 -20.56 12.74
CA GLY A 465 12.83 -21.91 12.76
C GLY A 465 12.83 -22.64 11.41
N VAL A 466 13.31 -22.00 10.34
CA VAL A 466 13.58 -22.65 9.06
C VAL A 466 14.91 -23.40 9.16
N SER A 467 14.88 -24.60 9.75
CA SER A 467 16.04 -25.50 9.82
C SER A 467 16.36 -26.16 8.47
N ASP A 468 15.34 -26.31 7.61
CA ASP A 468 15.46 -26.81 6.24
C ASP A 468 15.42 -25.66 5.24
N TYR A 469 16.60 -25.16 4.88
CA TYR A 469 16.83 -24.25 3.75
C TYR A 469 16.08 -24.65 2.46
N ALA A 470 15.87 -25.95 2.27
CA ALA A 470 15.23 -26.51 1.09
C ALA A 470 13.70 -26.25 1.01
N LYS A 471 13.06 -25.84 2.10
CA LYS A 471 11.59 -25.67 2.14
C LYS A 471 11.12 -24.27 1.74
N MET A 472 11.98 -23.25 1.82
CA MET A 472 11.67 -21.88 1.37
C MET A 472 11.94 -21.62 -0.12
N LEU A 473 12.21 -22.69 -0.88
CA LEU A 473 12.69 -22.55 -2.25
C LEU A 473 11.58 -22.05 -3.21
N VAL A 474 11.89 -20.97 -3.93
CA VAL A 474 11.25 -20.40 -5.13
C VAL A 474 11.00 -21.50 -6.16
N ASP A 475 9.76 -21.63 -6.65
CA ASP A 475 9.29 -22.44 -7.80
C ASP A 475 9.96 -23.83 -8.05
N PRO A 476 9.27 -24.98 -7.89
CA PRO A 476 9.82 -26.30 -8.22
C PRO A 476 10.15 -26.51 -9.70
N THR A 477 9.91 -25.55 -10.58
CA THR A 477 10.05 -25.62 -12.04
C THR A 477 11.13 -24.72 -12.62
N VAL A 478 11.64 -23.72 -11.90
CA VAL A 478 12.75 -22.85 -12.35
C VAL A 478 13.98 -23.02 -11.45
N GLY A 479 15.11 -23.29 -12.08
CA GLY A 479 16.40 -23.43 -11.44
C GLY A 479 17.48 -22.63 -12.15
N THR A 480 18.70 -22.76 -11.65
CA THR A 480 19.94 -22.41 -12.35
C THR A 480 20.76 -23.67 -12.54
N CYS A 481 21.48 -23.74 -13.64
CA CYS A 481 22.39 -24.84 -13.88
C CYS A 481 23.48 -24.87 -12.80
N ASP A 482 23.79 -26.04 -12.28
CA ASP A 482 24.74 -26.15 -11.16
C ASP A 482 26.18 -25.75 -11.50
N ASN A 483 26.52 -25.70 -12.78
CA ASN A 483 27.81 -25.26 -13.29
C ASN A 483 27.76 -23.89 -13.99
N SER A 484 26.57 -23.27 -14.09
CA SER A 484 26.40 -21.93 -14.66
C SER A 484 25.15 -21.28 -14.10
N LEU A 485 25.18 -20.00 -13.75
CA LEU A 485 23.96 -19.26 -13.33
C LEU A 485 22.93 -19.07 -14.46
N THR A 486 23.05 -19.85 -15.55
CA THR A 486 22.08 -19.92 -16.63
C THR A 486 20.76 -20.40 -16.06
N PRO A 487 19.67 -19.64 -16.22
CA PRO A 487 18.33 -20.11 -15.89
C PRO A 487 18.01 -21.39 -16.64
N CYS A 488 17.31 -22.30 -15.97
CA CYS A 488 16.89 -23.57 -16.51
C CYS A 488 15.54 -23.94 -15.92
N SER A 489 14.84 -24.88 -16.54
CA SER A 489 13.62 -25.42 -15.96
C SER A 489 13.92 -26.76 -15.27
N ILE A 490 13.53 -26.89 -14.01
CA ILE A 490 13.64 -28.13 -13.22
C ILE A 490 12.73 -29.21 -13.84
N ALA A 491 11.61 -28.81 -14.47
CA ALA A 491 10.74 -29.73 -15.21
C ALA A 491 11.42 -30.30 -16.48
N THR A 492 12.44 -29.61 -17.00
CA THR A 492 13.30 -30.09 -18.10
C THR A 492 14.77 -30.08 -17.66
N PRO A 493 15.22 -31.09 -16.88
CA PRO A 493 16.54 -31.09 -16.23
C PRO A 493 17.74 -30.91 -17.17
N ASN A 494 17.55 -31.16 -18.47
CA ASN A 494 18.54 -31.01 -19.54
C ASN A 494 18.49 -29.65 -20.26
N SER A 495 17.72 -28.68 -19.76
CA SER A 495 17.64 -27.31 -20.31
C SER A 495 18.94 -26.52 -20.13
N CYS A 496 19.89 -27.08 -19.37
CA CYS A 496 21.19 -26.50 -19.19
C CYS A 496 22.09 -26.67 -20.44
N PRO A 497 22.71 -25.60 -20.95
CA PRO A 497 23.48 -25.65 -22.21
C PRO A 497 24.74 -26.51 -22.14
N THR A 498 25.21 -26.83 -20.93
CA THR A 498 26.40 -27.66 -20.73
C THR A 498 25.99 -29.11 -20.45
N VAL A 499 26.50 -30.06 -21.24
CA VAL A 499 26.24 -31.50 -21.04
C VAL A 499 26.67 -31.92 -19.63
N GLY A 500 25.71 -32.47 -18.86
CA GLY A 500 25.92 -32.91 -17.48
C GLY A 500 25.60 -31.87 -16.40
N ALA A 501 25.26 -30.64 -16.77
CA ALA A 501 24.74 -29.64 -15.85
C ALA A 501 23.34 -30.02 -15.37
N GLN A 502 23.08 -29.90 -14.07
CA GLN A 502 21.77 -30.14 -13.49
C GLN A 502 21.06 -28.83 -13.18
N CYS A 503 19.79 -28.74 -13.55
CA CYS A 503 18.97 -27.63 -13.13
C CYS A 503 18.68 -27.72 -11.62
N LYS A 504 19.21 -26.78 -10.83
CA LYS A 504 19.04 -26.71 -9.38
C LYS A 504 18.16 -25.53 -9.01
N LYS A 505 17.20 -25.77 -8.11
CA LYS A 505 16.31 -24.74 -7.58
C LYS A 505 17.10 -23.56 -7.01
N VAL A 506 16.78 -22.35 -7.46
CA VAL A 506 17.50 -21.14 -7.04
C VAL A 506 17.06 -20.77 -5.63
N LEU A 507 17.97 -20.91 -4.68
CA LEU A 507 17.83 -20.25 -3.39
C LEU A 507 17.93 -18.75 -3.65
N ASN A 508 16.96 -17.97 -3.18
CA ASN A 508 17.14 -16.53 -3.15
C ASN A 508 18.11 -16.13 -2.01
N THR A 509 19.40 -16.42 -2.23
CA THR A 509 20.54 -16.07 -1.39
C THR A 509 21.20 -14.78 -1.86
N PHE A 510 20.48 -13.94 -2.61
CA PHE A 510 21.01 -12.66 -2.99
C PHE A 510 21.42 -11.90 -1.73
N THR A 511 22.69 -11.47 -1.72
CA THR A 511 23.27 -10.56 -0.75
C THR A 511 23.85 -9.41 -1.56
N ASP A 512 23.67 -8.20 -1.06
CA ASP A 512 24.14 -7.04 -1.80
C ASP A 512 25.65 -6.84 -1.61
N SER A 513 26.40 -6.76 -2.70
CA SER A 513 27.85 -6.56 -2.64
C SER A 513 28.25 -5.16 -2.14
N GLN A 514 27.35 -4.17 -2.21
CA GLN A 514 27.59 -2.82 -1.71
C GLN A 514 27.29 -2.69 -0.20
N GLY A 515 26.83 -3.77 0.45
CA GLY A 515 26.55 -3.80 1.88
C GLY A 515 25.14 -3.34 2.26
N VAL A 516 24.28 -3.05 1.30
CA VAL A 516 22.89 -2.61 1.50
C VAL A 516 22.00 -3.81 1.80
N GLN A 517 22.21 -4.43 2.96
CA GLN A 517 21.48 -5.65 3.34
C GLN A 517 20.10 -5.37 3.93
N LEU A 518 19.87 -4.16 4.45
CA LEU A 518 18.66 -3.80 5.18
C LEU A 518 18.18 -2.41 4.76
N LEU A 519 16.89 -2.15 4.97
CA LEU A 519 16.37 -0.79 5.03
C LEU A 519 16.61 -0.24 6.44
N ARG A 520 17.33 0.87 6.59
CA ARG A 520 17.69 1.44 7.90
C ARG A 520 17.21 2.88 8.04
N GLY A 521 16.67 3.26 9.19
CA GLY A 521 16.26 4.64 9.48
C GLY A 521 17.45 5.57 9.77
N TYR A 522 17.15 6.83 10.12
CA TYR A 522 18.16 7.85 10.47
C TYR A 522 19.00 7.44 11.69
N ASN A 523 18.41 6.70 12.64
CA ASN A 523 19.09 6.14 13.80
C ASN A 523 19.91 4.86 13.51
N GLY A 524 19.98 4.41 12.25
CA GLY A 524 20.68 3.19 11.82
C GLY A 524 19.95 1.88 12.16
N LYS A 525 18.81 1.92 12.85
CA LYS A 525 18.01 0.73 13.17
C LYS A 525 17.28 0.22 11.92
N PRO A 526 17.08 -1.11 11.79
CA PRO A 526 16.30 -1.67 10.69
C PRO A 526 14.85 -1.16 10.72
N ILE A 527 14.31 -0.87 9.54
CA ILE A 527 12.89 -0.60 9.31
C ILE A 527 12.27 -1.88 8.75
N ARG A 528 11.19 -2.34 9.38
CA ARG A 528 10.43 -3.49 8.88
C ARG A 528 9.22 -3.03 8.06
N ILE A 529 9.05 -3.57 6.87
CA ILE A 529 7.84 -3.40 6.07
C ILE A 529 7.31 -4.78 5.71
N ARG A 530 6.05 -5.07 6.04
CA ARG A 530 5.37 -6.30 5.62
C ARG A 530 4.84 -6.13 4.20
N VAL A 531 4.98 -7.13 3.33
CA VAL A 531 4.49 -7.03 1.95
C VAL A 531 3.36 -8.03 1.71
N HIS A 532 2.15 -7.53 1.43
CA HIS A 532 1.05 -8.33 0.90
C HIS A 532 1.00 -8.16 -0.62
N VAL A 533 0.62 -9.22 -1.33
CA VAL A 533 0.42 -9.19 -2.77
C VAL A 533 -1.00 -9.67 -3.08
N ILE A 534 -1.79 -8.79 -3.68
CA ILE A 534 -3.07 -9.11 -4.29
C ILE A 534 -2.79 -9.34 -5.77
N ASP A 535 -2.94 -10.59 -6.21
CA ASP A 535 -2.57 -11.02 -7.55
C ASP A 535 -3.81 -11.17 -8.45
N ALA A 536 -3.91 -10.27 -9.44
CA ALA A 536 -4.97 -10.21 -10.44
C ALA A 536 -4.63 -10.99 -11.74
N ALA A 537 -3.56 -11.79 -11.74
CA ALA A 537 -3.07 -12.56 -12.87
C ALA A 537 -3.83 -13.88 -13.09
N LEU A 538 -5.17 -13.88 -13.19
CA LEU A 538 -5.90 -15.13 -13.41
C LEU A 538 -5.59 -15.86 -14.73
N PHE A 539 -4.92 -15.19 -15.67
CA PHE A 539 -4.58 -15.75 -16.98
C PHE A 539 -3.10 -15.58 -17.37
N GLY A 540 -2.28 -14.99 -16.48
CA GLY A 540 -0.83 -14.98 -16.65
C GLY A 540 -0.30 -16.33 -16.16
N GLY A 541 0.38 -17.09 -17.01
CA GLY A 541 0.81 -18.46 -16.70
C GLY A 541 1.51 -18.62 -15.34
N GLU A 542 1.58 -19.86 -14.85
CA GLU A 542 2.02 -20.23 -13.49
C GLU A 542 3.22 -19.41 -12.96
N ALA A 543 4.23 -19.15 -13.79
CA ALA A 543 5.41 -18.38 -13.43
C ALA A 543 5.14 -16.98 -12.82
N ASN A 544 4.10 -16.26 -13.27
CA ASN A 544 3.77 -14.94 -12.73
C ASN A 544 3.23 -15.04 -11.30
N ALA A 545 2.27 -15.94 -11.10
CA ALA A 545 1.66 -16.20 -9.79
C ALA A 545 2.71 -16.63 -8.75
N GLU A 546 3.74 -17.36 -9.18
CA GLU A 546 4.80 -17.80 -8.29
C GLU A 546 5.73 -16.67 -7.85
N SER A 547 6.14 -15.79 -8.76
CA SER A 547 6.95 -14.62 -8.40
C SER A 547 6.23 -13.72 -7.38
N ASN A 548 4.93 -13.50 -7.59
CA ASN A 548 4.08 -12.72 -6.69
C ASN A 548 3.88 -13.40 -5.33
N ARG A 549 3.64 -14.71 -5.32
CA ARG A 549 3.56 -15.53 -4.10
C ARG A 549 4.85 -15.47 -3.29
N ASP A 550 5.99 -15.63 -3.95
CA ASP A 550 7.29 -15.60 -3.28
C ASP A 550 7.61 -14.20 -2.76
N THR A 551 7.23 -13.15 -3.51
CA THR A 551 7.35 -11.75 -3.04
C THR A 551 6.57 -11.55 -1.73
N ALA A 552 5.31 -11.99 -1.63
CA ALA A 552 4.54 -11.91 -0.40
C ALA A 552 5.16 -12.73 0.75
N LEU A 553 5.58 -13.97 0.46
CA LEU A 553 6.18 -14.88 1.44
C LEU A 553 7.46 -14.31 2.05
N PHE A 554 8.41 -13.86 1.22
CA PHE A 554 9.65 -13.25 1.71
C PHE A 554 9.41 -11.90 2.38
N GLY A 555 8.38 -11.17 1.95
CA GLY A 555 7.88 -9.96 2.61
C GLY A 555 7.12 -10.21 3.92
N GLY A 556 6.91 -11.47 4.31
CA GLY A 556 6.22 -11.84 5.55
C GLY A 556 4.74 -11.47 5.59
N GLY A 557 4.11 -11.29 4.43
CA GLY A 557 2.69 -10.96 4.31
C GLY A 557 1.89 -12.06 3.62
N LEU A 558 0.74 -11.67 3.07
CA LEU A 558 -0.24 -12.57 2.47
C LEU A 558 -0.16 -12.50 0.95
N TYR A 559 -0.23 -13.66 0.30
CA TYR A 559 -0.49 -13.77 -1.12
C TYR A 559 -1.98 -14.09 -1.32
N ILE A 560 -2.69 -13.25 -2.08
CA ILE A 560 -4.13 -13.38 -2.29
C ILE A 560 -4.42 -13.35 -3.80
N PRO A 561 -4.58 -14.51 -4.45
CA PRO A 561 -5.00 -14.54 -5.84
C PRO A 561 -6.47 -14.13 -5.93
N VAL A 562 -6.81 -13.29 -6.91
CA VAL A 562 -8.17 -12.77 -7.12
C VAL A 562 -8.52 -12.72 -8.59
N ASN A 563 -9.80 -12.95 -8.90
CA ASN A 563 -10.36 -12.50 -10.15
C ASN A 563 -10.61 -11.00 -10.11
N ALA A 564 -9.86 -10.23 -10.91
CA ALA A 564 -10.08 -8.79 -11.02
C ALA A 564 -11.48 -8.43 -11.56
N GLU A 565 -12.16 -9.33 -12.28
CA GLU A 565 -13.51 -9.11 -12.78
C GLU A 565 -14.59 -9.38 -11.71
N VAL A 566 -14.24 -10.11 -10.63
CA VAL A 566 -15.18 -10.45 -9.54
C VAL A 566 -15.00 -9.47 -8.39
N ALA A 567 -15.84 -8.43 -8.38
CA ALA A 567 -15.78 -7.36 -7.37
C ALA A 567 -15.80 -7.85 -5.91
N ALA A 568 -16.51 -8.94 -5.62
CA ALA A 568 -16.58 -9.52 -4.28
C ALA A 568 -15.23 -10.07 -3.80
N GLU A 569 -14.47 -10.74 -4.68
CA GLU A 569 -13.13 -11.26 -4.36
C GLU A 569 -12.15 -10.11 -4.09
N LEU A 570 -12.14 -9.09 -4.96
CA LEU A 570 -11.32 -7.90 -4.75
C LEU A 570 -11.64 -7.19 -3.43
N THR A 571 -12.92 -6.95 -3.16
CA THR A 571 -13.38 -6.27 -1.93
C THR A 571 -12.91 -7.05 -0.68
N LYS A 572 -13.05 -8.37 -0.70
CA LYS A 572 -12.61 -9.25 0.40
C LYS A 572 -11.09 -9.21 0.59
N ALA A 573 -10.33 -9.32 -0.50
CA ALA A 573 -8.88 -9.28 -0.47
C ALA A 573 -8.35 -7.94 0.06
N ILE A 574 -8.89 -6.83 -0.44
CA ILE A 574 -8.48 -5.47 -0.02
C ILE A 574 -8.83 -5.25 1.45
N SER A 575 -10.02 -5.65 1.90
CA SER A 575 -10.43 -5.51 3.32
C SER A 575 -9.46 -6.26 4.25
N LEU A 576 -9.03 -7.45 3.86
CA LEU A 576 -8.12 -8.28 4.66
C LEU A 576 -6.74 -7.62 4.88
N VAL A 577 -6.25 -6.83 3.93
CA VAL A 577 -4.88 -6.27 3.98
C VAL A 577 -4.83 -4.78 4.32
N THR A 578 -5.97 -4.09 4.31
CA THR A 578 -6.06 -2.66 4.64
C THR A 578 -6.56 -2.38 6.06
N ASP A 579 -6.99 -3.42 6.78
CA ASP A 579 -7.34 -3.36 8.21
C ASP A 579 -6.33 -4.13 9.07
N PRO A 580 -5.10 -3.61 9.22
CA PRO A 580 -4.08 -4.29 10.02
C PRO A 580 -4.53 -4.32 11.49
N LYS A 581 -4.71 -5.53 12.02
CA LYS A 581 -4.98 -5.74 13.44
C LYS A 581 -3.81 -5.22 14.28
N PRO A 582 -4.06 -4.72 15.51
CA PRO A 582 -3.00 -4.22 16.38
C PRO A 582 -1.91 -5.27 16.58
N ASN A 583 -0.64 -4.87 16.43
CA ASN A 583 0.47 -5.75 16.75
C ASN A 583 0.58 -5.90 18.28
N LEU A 584 0.26 -7.08 18.81
CA LEU A 584 0.32 -7.35 20.25
C LEU A 584 1.76 -7.61 20.76
N GLY A 585 2.74 -7.71 19.85
CA GLY A 585 4.14 -8.06 20.14
C GLY A 585 5.05 -6.89 20.53
N CYS A 586 4.52 -5.69 20.74
CA CYS A 586 5.32 -4.48 20.90
C CYS A 586 5.92 -4.38 22.31
N PHE A 587 7.24 -4.19 22.38
CA PHE A 587 8.02 -4.02 23.61
C PHE A 587 9.21 -3.07 23.39
#